data_AF-N8Y7W3-F1
#
_entry.id   AF-N8Y7W3-F1
#
_cell.length_a   1.000
_cell.length_b   1.000
_cell.length_c   1.000
_cell.angle_alpha   90.00
_cell.angle_beta   90.00
_cell.angle_gamma   90.00
#
_symmetry.space_group_name_H-M   'P 1'
#
loop_
_entity.id
_entity.type
_entity.pdbx_description
1 polymer ?
#
loop_
_entity_poly.entity_id
_entity_poly.type
_entity_poly.pdbx_seq_one_letter_code
_entity_poly.pdbx_strand_id
1 'polypeptide(L)' 'MKVDKKIKQIYFRQGEHPMILLSIFIYSAKRQNWHFNEIKTVVTEARRKDYAHLVKTLKSYA' A
#
# COMPACT_ATOMS: atom_id res chain seq x y z
N MET A 1 -3.10 15.09 3.84
CA MET A 1 -4.03 14.68 2.76
C MET A 1 -4.50 13.28 3.08
N LYS A 2 -5.80 13.08 3.33
CA LYS A 2 -6.36 11.75 3.60
C LYS A 2 -6.72 11.14 2.24
N VAL A 3 -6.17 9.98 1.92
CA VAL A 3 -6.52 9.25 0.69
C VAL A 3 -7.75 8.42 1.04
N ASP A 4 -8.92 8.72 0.48
CA ASP A 4 -10.16 7.98 0.78
C ASP A 4 -10.44 6.85 -0.25
N LYS A 5 -9.46 6.54 -1.11
CA LYS A 5 -9.55 5.45 -2.10
C LYS A 5 -9.15 4.11 -1.47
N LYS A 6 -9.79 3.04 -1.93
CA LYS A 6 -9.40 1.65 -1.63
C LYS A 6 -9.10 0.87 -2.90
N ILE A 7 -8.18 -0.08 -2.82
CA ILE A 7 -7.78 -0.97 -3.90
C ILE A 7 -8.62 -2.24 -3.77
N LYS A 8 -9.48 -2.51 -4.75
CA LYS A 8 -10.27 -3.75 -4.77
C LYS A 8 -9.37 -4.95 -5.07
N GLN A 9 -9.69 -6.12 -4.50
CA GLN A 9 -9.05 -7.41 -4.81
C GLN A 9 -7.52 -7.44 -4.60
N ILE A 10 -7.04 -6.83 -3.52
CA ILE A 10 -5.64 -6.94 -3.11
C ILE A 10 -5.52 -7.86 -1.90
N TYR A 11 -4.51 -8.73 -1.91
CA TYR A 11 -4.20 -9.61 -0.79
C TYR A 11 -2.75 -9.42 -0.36
N PHE A 12 -2.55 -9.18 0.94
CA PHE A 12 -1.24 -9.08 1.56
C PHE A 12 -1.00 -10.30 2.43
N ARG A 13 -0.11 -11.18 2.00
CA ARG A 13 0.31 -12.33 2.80
C ARG A 13 1.23 -11.88 3.92
N GLN A 14 0.91 -12.27 5.15
CA GLN A 14 1.72 -11.95 6.32
C GLN A 14 3.01 -12.78 6.30
N GLY A 15 4.12 -12.17 6.70
CA GLY A 15 5.47 -12.76 6.61
C GLY A 15 6.19 -12.51 5.28
N GLU A 16 5.50 -11.98 4.26
CA GLU A 16 6.15 -11.56 3.00
C GLU A 16 7.14 -10.41 3.24
N HIS A 17 8.17 -10.34 2.40
CA HIS A 17 9.16 -9.28 2.46
C HIS A 17 8.52 -7.89 2.19
N PRO A 18 8.90 -6.82 2.91
CA PRO A 18 8.36 -5.46 2.72
C PRO A 18 8.29 -5.00 1.25
N MET A 19 9.34 -5.27 0.47
CA MET A 19 9.38 -4.89 -0.95
C MET A 19 8.32 -5.61 -1.79
N ILE A 20 7.99 -6.87 -1.47
CA ILE A 20 6.95 -7.63 -2.18
C ILE A 20 5.59 -6.99 -1.89
N LEU A 21 5.30 -6.70 -0.61
CA LEU A 21 4.06 -6.02 -0.20
C LEU A 21 3.89 -4.65 -0.87
N LEU A 22 4.95 -3.85 -0.92
CA LEU A 22 4.94 -2.56 -1.61
C LEU A 22 4.73 -2.70 -3.12
N SER A 23 5.37 -3.70 -3.74
CA SER A 23 5.23 -3.96 -5.18
C SER A 23 3.80 -4.34 -5.54
N ILE A 24 3.17 -5.22 -4.74
CA ILE A 24 1.76 -5.61 -4.91
C ILE A 24 0.85 -4.38 -4.79
N PHE A 25 1.04 -3.55 -3.75
CA PHE A 25 0.27 -2.32 -3.57
C PHE A 25 0.41 -1.37 -4.77
N ILE A 26 1.64 -1.05 -5.16
CA ILE A 26 1.92 -0.10 -6.26
C ILE A 26 1.32 -0.60 -7.57
N TYR A 27 1.51 -1.89 -7.88
CA TYR A 27 0.98 -2.49 -9.10
C TYR A 27 -0.55 -2.41 -9.14
N SER A 28 -1.23 -2.83 -8.08
CA SER A 28 -2.69 -2.81 -8.01
C SER A 28 -3.27 -1.39 -8.00
N ALA A 29 -2.63 -0.45 -7.31
CA ALA A 29 -3.03 0.96 -7.29
C ALA A 29 -2.95 1.57 -8.70
N LYS A 30 -1.86 1.32 -9.43
CA LYS A 30 -1.70 1.77 -10.82
C LYS A 30 -2.78 1.19 -11.74
N ARG A 31 -3.09 -0.11 -11.60
CA ARG A 31 -4.17 -0.77 -12.37
C ARG A 31 -5.56 -0.19 -12.09
N GLN A 32 -5.75 0.45 -10.94
CA GLN A 32 -6.99 1.10 -10.54
C GLN A 32 -6.91 2.63 -10.67
N ASN A 33 -6.01 3.15 -11.52
CA ASN A 33 -5.88 4.56 -11.86
C ASN A 33 -5.65 5.49 -10.65
N TRP A 34 -4.96 5.00 -9.63
CA TRP A 34 -4.47 5.88 -8.56
C TRP A 34 -3.41 6.83 -9.10
N HIS A 35 -3.47 8.10 -8.69
CA HIS A 35 -2.45 9.06 -9.07
C HIS A 35 -1.12 8.73 -8.39
N PHE A 36 -0.04 9.04 -9.08
CA PHE A 36 1.31 8.83 -8.59
C PHE A 36 1.53 9.44 -7.20
N ASN A 37 1.02 10.65 -6.95
CA ASN A 37 1.14 11.31 -5.65
C ASN A 37 0.39 10.57 -4.53
N GLU A 38 -0.80 10.01 -4.82
CA GLU A 38 -1.55 9.21 -3.85
C GLU A 38 -0.77 7.95 -3.47
N ILE A 39 -0.23 7.24 -4.47
CA ILE A 39 0.61 6.05 -4.26
C ILE A 39 1.86 6.41 -3.45
N LYS A 40 2.54 7.50 -3.82
CA LYS A 40 3.76 7.96 -3.13
C LYS A 40 3.48 8.30 -1.66
N THR A 41 2.37 8.97 -1.37
CA THR A 41 1.97 9.26 0.01
C THR A 41 1.76 7.98 0.83
N VAL A 42 1.03 7.00 0.30
CA VAL A 42 0.80 5.73 1.03
C VAL A 42 2.10 4.94 1.22
N VAL A 43 2.93 4.84 0.19
CA VAL A 43 4.24 4.14 0.27
C VAL A 43 5.17 4.82 1.28
N THR A 44 5.16 6.15 1.33
CA THR A 44 5.99 6.92 2.28
C THR A 44 5.54 6.67 3.71
N GLU A 45 4.23 6.71 3.98
CA GLU A 45 3.71 6.39 5.32
C GLU A 45 3.95 4.93 5.69
N ALA A 46 3.71 3.98 4.77
CA ALA A 46 3.92 2.56 5.04
C ALA A 46 5.38 2.23 5.42
N ARG A 47 6.36 2.96 4.88
CA ARG A 47 7.80 2.76 5.15
C ARG A 47 8.31 3.49 6.40
N ARG A 48 7.45 4.23 7.11
CA ARG A 48 7.87 5.15 8.17
C ARG A 48 8.35 4.48 9.45
N LYS A 49 7.95 3.23 9.69
CA LYS A 49 8.23 2.50 10.94
C LYS A 49 8.60 1.04 10.64
N ASP A 50 8.09 0.11 11.44
CA ASP A 50 8.33 -1.32 11.34
C ASP A 50 7.39 -2.04 10.34
N TYR A 51 7.61 -3.35 10.21
CA TYR A 51 6.81 -4.24 9.39
C TYR A 51 5.31 -4.22 9.73
N ALA A 52 4.98 -4.18 11.03
CA ALA A 52 3.58 -4.20 11.46
C ALA A 52 2.87 -2.92 11.04
N HIS A 53 3.54 -1.77 11.14
CA HIS A 53 3.05 -0.51 10.61
C HIS A 53 2.88 -0.56 9.08
N LEU A 54 3.85 -1.09 8.35
CA LEU A 54 3.75 -1.26 6.90
C LEU A 54 2.52 -2.07 6.51
N VAL A 55 2.33 -3.25 7.11
CA VAL A 55 1.19 -4.12 6.81
C VAL A 55 -0.12 -3.44 7.18
N LYS A 56 -0.18 -2.78 8.35
CA LYS A 56 -1.38 -2.05 8.79
C LYS A 56 -1.75 -0.93 7.83
N THR A 57 -0.78 -0.12 7.42
CA THR A 57 -0.98 0.99 6.49
C THR A 57 -1.43 0.48 5.13
N LEU A 58 -0.79 -0.56 4.57
CA LEU A 58 -1.23 -1.11 3.29
C LEU A 58 -2.64 -1.72 3.36
N LYS A 59 -2.96 -2.45 4.45
CA LYS A 59 -4.29 -3.04 4.66
C LYS A 59 -5.41 -2.01 4.85
N SER A 60 -5.13 -0.79 5.31
CA SER A 60 -6.19 0.24 5.41
C SER A 60 -6.68 0.73 4.04
N TYR A 61 -5.90 0.49 2.99
CA TYR A 61 -6.22 0.82 1.61
C TYR A 61 -6.59 -0.41 0.76
N ALA A 62 -6.72 -1.58 1.39
CA ALA A 62 -7.24 -2.81 0.79
C ALA A 62 -8.76 -2.95 0.97
#